data_AF-A0A0F3MUG2-F1
#
_entry.id   AF-A0A0F3MUG2-F1
#
_cell.length_a   1.000
_cell.length_b   1.000
_cell.length_c   1.000
_cell.angle_alpha   90.00
_cell.angle_beta   90.00
_cell.angle_gamma   90.00
#
_symmetry.space_group_name_H-M   'P 1'
#
loop_
_entity.id
_entity.type
_entity.pdbx_description
1 polymer ?
#
loop_
_entity_poly.entity_id
_entity_poly.type
_entity_poly.pdbx_seq_one_letter_code
_entity_poly.pdbx_strand_id
1 'polypeptide(L)'
;MLTLTPQDLYSIDGLRKIDELFQEEVKRHCPNLLERLIEARCTGEGDAELIIELAHLLERFITKIFHIEEELKAYQKLHEEFLDLYKCKRNFVQRYAIKKFPDRESLTLNVEEALLSILEVANIPVDENVFASKVNAWMEDKEQYEQQLDIAAQYAAHMVHSGSKSILFQVPQKYEAENLIPVDRACFDNNIDVTVAKSCLIKERTGFNIANPPSANKALNEVHYCILCHKQKRDSCSKGMVDKQDIVKASPLQVLMTGCPLKVKISETNLLKSQGLVLSPLAVIAVDNPMCALTGHRICNDCSRACIYQKQQPVDVPSIESYILDSVLNLPYGFEIYSLFTRWNPLSFTNILPKEPTDKTFL
;
A
#
# COMPACT_ATOMS: atom_id res chain seq x y z
N MET A 1 33.10 20.18 -0.32
CA MET A 1 31.72 19.67 -0.48
C MET A 1 31.24 20.12 -1.84
N LEU A 2 30.75 19.21 -2.67
CA LEU A 2 30.13 19.55 -3.95
C LEU A 2 28.83 20.31 -3.67
N THR A 3 28.73 21.57 -4.08
CA THR A 3 27.52 22.37 -3.91
C THR A 3 26.56 22.07 -5.06
N LEU A 4 25.37 21.52 -4.79
CA LEU A 4 24.36 21.26 -5.82
C LEU A 4 23.63 22.55 -6.21
N THR A 5 23.28 22.69 -7.49
CA THR A 5 22.43 23.77 -8.01
C THR A 5 21.16 23.19 -8.63
N PRO A 6 20.06 23.96 -8.78
CA PRO A 6 18.86 23.48 -9.46
C PRO A 6 19.11 22.97 -10.88
N GLN A 7 20.07 23.55 -11.60
CA GLN A 7 20.46 23.11 -12.94
C GLN A 7 21.05 21.69 -12.96
N ASP A 8 21.65 21.25 -11.85
CA ASP A 8 22.24 19.91 -11.73
C ASP A 8 21.16 18.82 -11.86
N LEU A 9 19.90 19.12 -11.52
CA LEU A 9 18.77 18.19 -11.68
C LEU A 9 18.42 17.93 -13.15
N TYR A 10 18.92 18.73 -14.10
CA TYR A 10 18.51 18.68 -15.51
C TYR A 10 19.64 18.40 -16.50
N SER A 11 20.87 18.21 -16.02
CA SER A 11 22.02 17.90 -16.86
C SER A 11 22.62 16.55 -16.51
N ILE A 12 23.20 15.84 -17.49
CA ILE A 12 23.83 14.53 -17.24
C ILE A 12 24.98 14.66 -16.23
N ASP A 13 25.80 15.71 -16.33
CA ASP A 13 26.91 15.94 -15.38
C ASP A 13 26.41 16.28 -13.97
N GLY A 14 25.31 17.01 -13.86
CA GLY A 14 24.65 17.24 -12.58
C GLY A 14 24.09 15.97 -11.96
N LEU A 15 23.46 15.10 -12.76
CA LEU A 15 22.98 13.80 -12.29
C LEU A 15 24.12 12.86 -11.89
N ARG A 16 25.26 12.87 -12.60
CA ARG A 16 26.48 12.14 -12.21
C ARG A 16 26.98 12.59 -10.84
N LYS A 17 27.04 13.90 -10.61
CA LYS A 17 27.43 14.49 -9.32
C LYS A 17 26.46 14.10 -8.20
N ILE A 18 25.16 14.07 -8.45
CA ILE A 18 24.16 13.59 -7.47
C ILE A 18 24.38 12.11 -7.15
N ASP A 19 24.65 11.28 -8.16
CA ASP A 19 24.93 9.86 -7.95
C ASP A 19 26.20 9.62 -7.14
N GLU A 20 27.27 10.36 -7.41
CA GLU A 20 28.52 10.33 -6.64
C GLU A 20 28.28 10.70 -5.17
N LEU A 21 27.51 11.78 -4.92
CA LEU A 21 27.13 12.18 -3.57
C LEU A 21 26.29 11.11 -2.85
N PHE A 22 25.41 10.43 -3.57
CA PHE A 22 24.64 9.32 -3.01
C PHE A 22 25.55 8.14 -2.66
N GLN A 23 26.47 7.74 -3.56
CA GLN A 23 27.45 6.69 -3.29
C GLN A 23 28.35 7.02 -2.09
N GLU A 24 28.73 8.29 -1.90
CA GLU A 24 29.45 8.75 -0.71
C GLU A 24 28.61 8.61 0.58
N GLU A 25 27.30 8.92 0.53
CA GLU A 25 26.39 8.69 1.66
C GLU A 25 26.25 7.20 1.98
N VAL A 26 26.11 6.35 0.95
CA VAL A 26 26.08 4.88 1.11
C VAL A 26 27.37 4.39 1.75
N LYS A 27 28.54 4.83 1.26
CA LYS A 27 29.85 4.48 1.82
C LYS A 27 29.98 4.88 3.29
N ARG A 28 29.52 6.08 3.64
CA ARG A 28 29.55 6.60 5.02
C ARG A 28 28.62 5.81 5.94
N HIS A 29 27.48 5.31 5.42
CA HIS A 29 26.57 4.46 6.19
C HIS A 29 27.13 3.05 6.38
N CYS A 30 27.54 2.39 5.29
CA CYS A 30 28.10 1.05 5.31
C CYS A 30 28.97 0.81 4.06
N PRO A 31 30.30 0.68 4.20
CA PRO A 31 31.18 0.41 3.07
C PRO A 31 30.82 -0.87 2.30
N ASN A 32 30.38 -1.92 2.99
CA ASN A 32 29.96 -3.17 2.34
C ASN A 32 28.67 -3.02 1.52
N LEU A 33 27.76 -2.12 1.93
CA LEU A 33 26.58 -1.79 1.12
C LEU A 33 26.96 -1.12 -0.20
N LEU A 34 28.00 -0.27 -0.19
CA LEU A 34 28.55 0.31 -1.42
C LEU A 34 29.17 -0.77 -2.32
N GLU A 35 29.90 -1.73 -1.76
CA GLU A 35 30.46 -2.86 -2.53
C GLU A 35 29.35 -3.65 -3.24
N ARG A 36 28.28 -3.99 -2.51
CA ARG A 36 27.08 -4.67 -3.07
C ARG A 36 26.41 -3.82 -4.17
N LEU A 37 26.29 -2.50 -3.97
CA LEU A 37 25.74 -1.59 -4.97
C LEU A 37 26.59 -1.57 -6.24
N ILE A 38 27.92 -1.48 -6.12
CA ILE A 38 28.83 -1.47 -7.26
C ILE A 38 28.74 -2.80 -8.00
N GLU A 39 28.79 -3.92 -7.28
CA GLU A 39 28.64 -5.26 -7.87
C GLU A 39 27.32 -5.38 -8.65
N ALA A 40 26.20 -4.99 -8.04
CA ALA A 40 24.88 -5.04 -8.67
C ALA A 40 24.81 -4.17 -9.94
N ARG A 41 25.43 -2.98 -9.93
CA ARG A 41 25.53 -2.12 -11.13
C ARG A 41 26.42 -2.71 -12.22
N CYS A 42 27.47 -3.45 -11.84
CA CYS A 42 28.33 -4.14 -12.80
C CYS A 42 27.64 -5.32 -13.48
N THR A 43 26.86 -6.10 -12.72
CA THR A 43 26.12 -7.27 -13.25
C THR A 43 24.79 -6.87 -13.89
N GLY A 44 24.25 -5.70 -13.52
CA GLY A 44 22.88 -5.30 -13.84
C GLY A 44 21.82 -6.02 -12.99
N GLU A 45 22.24 -6.81 -12.00
CA GLU A 45 21.39 -7.66 -11.17
C GLU A 45 21.56 -7.31 -9.70
N GLY A 46 20.45 -7.10 -8.99
CA GLY A 46 20.44 -6.96 -7.55
C GLY A 46 19.16 -7.55 -6.94
N ASP A 47 19.20 -7.82 -5.65
CA ASP A 47 18.10 -8.43 -4.93
C ASP A 47 17.19 -7.39 -4.25
N ALA A 48 16.06 -7.87 -3.74
CA ALA A 48 15.09 -7.03 -3.04
C ALA A 48 15.68 -6.41 -1.76
N GLU A 49 16.56 -7.11 -1.06
CA GLU A 49 17.15 -6.65 0.19
C GLU A 49 18.06 -5.44 -0.05
N LEU A 50 18.91 -5.50 -1.08
CA LEU A 50 19.74 -4.38 -1.51
C LEU A 50 18.90 -3.16 -1.88
N ILE A 51 17.82 -3.34 -2.66
CA ILE A 51 16.89 -2.25 -3.03
C ILE A 51 16.26 -1.63 -1.78
N ILE A 52 15.80 -2.46 -0.84
CA ILE A 52 15.16 -2.00 0.40
C ILE A 52 16.18 -1.23 1.25
N GLU A 53 17.38 -1.73 1.46
CA GLU A 53 18.43 -1.04 2.23
C GLU A 53 18.79 0.31 1.61
N LEU A 54 19.03 0.35 0.29
CA LEU A 54 19.33 1.58 -0.43
C LEU A 54 18.16 2.58 -0.40
N ALA A 55 16.93 2.09 -0.47
CA ALA A 55 15.73 2.92 -0.38
C ALA A 55 15.65 3.70 0.94
N HIS A 56 16.04 3.10 2.08
CA HIS A 56 16.07 3.82 3.36
C HIS A 56 17.09 4.98 3.36
N LEU A 57 18.25 4.79 2.70
CA LEU A 57 19.25 5.83 2.56
C LEU A 57 18.82 6.89 1.55
N LEU A 58 18.18 6.48 0.46
CA LEU A 58 17.67 7.39 -0.57
C LEU A 58 16.66 8.38 0.01
N GLU A 59 15.76 7.92 0.87
CA GLU A 59 14.77 8.77 1.54
C GLU A 59 15.49 9.94 2.22
N ARG A 60 16.42 9.62 3.14
CA ARG A 60 17.19 10.60 3.91
C ARG A 60 18.05 11.51 3.05
N PHE A 61 18.62 10.98 1.97
CA PHE A 61 19.44 11.73 1.03
C PHE A 61 18.62 12.79 0.29
N ILE A 62 17.48 12.39 -0.26
CA ILE A 62 16.59 13.29 -1.00
C ILE A 62 15.94 14.31 -0.06
N THR A 63 15.55 13.92 1.15
CA THR A 63 15.05 14.85 2.17
C THR A 63 16.02 16.03 2.37
N LYS A 64 17.32 15.74 2.52
CA LYS A 64 18.35 16.76 2.76
C LYS A 64 18.62 17.62 1.54
N ILE A 65 18.61 17.05 0.33
CA ILE A 65 18.87 17.79 -0.91
C ILE A 65 17.76 18.82 -1.18
N PHE A 66 16.52 18.45 -0.90
CA PHE A 66 15.36 19.31 -1.16
C PHE A 66 14.93 20.14 0.07
N HIS A 67 15.57 19.95 1.22
CA HIS A 67 15.27 20.64 2.48
C HIS A 67 13.80 20.49 2.92
N ILE A 68 13.29 19.26 2.86
CA ILE A 68 11.89 18.89 3.16
C ILE A 68 11.76 18.02 4.43
N GLU A 69 12.67 18.19 5.39
CA GLU A 69 12.69 17.41 6.63
C GLU A 69 11.41 17.55 7.45
N GLU A 70 10.83 18.75 7.52
CA GLU A 70 9.66 19.01 8.36
C GLU A 70 8.37 18.43 7.75
N GLU A 71 8.24 18.48 6.43
CA GLU A 71 7.12 17.86 5.70
C GLU A 71 7.14 16.34 5.87
N LEU A 72 8.31 15.71 5.74
CA LEU A 72 8.44 14.27 5.92
C LEU A 72 8.17 13.85 7.37
N LYS A 73 8.59 14.65 8.37
CA LYS A 73 8.23 14.41 9.78
C LYS A 73 6.72 14.47 10.01
N ALA A 74 6.02 15.40 9.36
CA ALA A 74 4.56 15.50 9.46
C ALA A 74 3.87 14.25 8.88
N TYR A 75 4.34 13.75 7.73
CA TYR A 75 3.85 12.49 7.15
C TYR A 75 4.15 11.28 8.04
N GLN A 76 5.34 11.21 8.62
CA GLN A 76 5.71 10.14 9.54
C GLN A 76 4.84 10.13 10.79
N LYS A 77 4.59 11.29 11.40
CA LYS A 77 3.70 11.40 12.56
C LYS A 77 2.28 10.92 12.23
N LEU A 78 1.73 11.34 11.09
CA LEU A 78 0.43 10.86 10.64
C LEU A 78 0.42 9.34 10.47
N HIS A 79 1.47 8.77 9.89
CA HIS A 79 1.61 7.32 9.73
C HIS A 79 1.65 6.60 11.08
N GLU A 80 2.44 7.11 12.04
CA GLU A 80 2.55 6.59 13.40
C GLU A 80 1.21 6.59 14.14
N GLU A 81 0.40 7.65 13.99
CA GLU A 81 -0.94 7.74 14.58
C GLU A 81 -1.87 6.59 14.14
N PHE A 82 -1.69 6.05 12.93
CA PHE A 82 -2.51 4.94 12.41
C PHE A 82 -1.88 3.55 12.60
N LEU A 83 -0.62 3.44 13.06
CA LEU A 83 0.05 2.13 13.21
C LEU A 83 -0.70 1.22 14.18
N ASP A 84 -1.13 1.77 15.32
CA ASP A 84 -1.89 1.02 16.32
C ASP A 84 -3.23 0.53 15.76
N LEU A 85 -3.91 1.38 14.98
CA LEU A 85 -5.16 1.05 14.32
C LEU A 85 -4.98 -0.13 13.36
N TYR A 86 -3.95 -0.10 12.50
CA TYR A 86 -3.70 -1.18 11.55
C TYR A 86 -3.22 -2.48 12.22
N LYS A 87 -2.39 -2.37 13.28
CA LYS A 87 -1.96 -3.51 14.10
C LYS A 87 -3.17 -4.19 14.77
N CYS A 88 -4.06 -3.40 15.38
CA CYS A 88 -5.27 -3.88 16.03
C CYS A 88 -6.22 -4.52 15.00
N LYS A 89 -6.47 -3.84 13.88
CA LYS A 89 -7.29 -4.38 12.79
C LYS A 89 -6.83 -5.76 12.34
N ARG A 90 -5.53 -5.92 12.06
CA ARG A 90 -4.98 -7.17 11.52
C ARG A 90 -4.92 -8.28 12.56
N ASN A 91 -4.40 -8.00 13.74
CA ASN A 91 -4.12 -9.03 14.74
C ASN A 91 -5.31 -9.34 15.63
N PHE A 92 -6.09 -8.33 15.98
CA PHE A 92 -7.25 -8.48 16.84
C PHE A 92 -8.53 -8.65 16.01
N VAL A 93 -8.95 -7.64 15.25
CA VAL A 93 -10.26 -7.69 14.57
C VAL A 93 -10.35 -8.86 13.59
N GLN A 94 -9.41 -8.97 12.65
CA GLN A 94 -9.45 -9.99 11.61
C GLN A 94 -9.08 -11.40 12.11
N ARG A 95 -8.01 -11.52 12.91
CA ARG A 95 -7.43 -12.83 13.28
C ARG A 95 -7.93 -13.39 14.60
N TYR A 96 -8.47 -12.55 15.48
CA TYR A 96 -8.98 -12.96 16.78
C TYR A 96 -10.50 -12.84 16.85
N ALA A 97 -11.06 -11.63 16.70
CA ALA A 97 -12.49 -11.37 16.89
C ALA A 97 -13.37 -12.08 15.86
N ILE A 98 -13.13 -11.88 14.56
CA ILE A 98 -13.94 -12.53 13.49
C ILE A 98 -13.75 -14.05 13.45
N LYS A 99 -12.59 -14.55 13.90
CA LYS A 99 -12.39 -15.99 14.02
C LYS A 99 -13.20 -16.59 15.18
N LYS A 100 -13.33 -15.84 16.29
CA LYS A 100 -14.09 -16.26 17.48
C LYS A 100 -15.60 -16.09 17.29
N PHE A 101 -16.01 -15.03 16.59
CA PHE A 101 -17.40 -14.65 16.35
C PHE A 101 -17.66 -14.47 14.84
N PRO A 102 -17.83 -15.57 14.09
CA PRO A 102 -17.91 -15.55 12.63
C PRO A 102 -19.19 -14.93 12.07
N ASP A 103 -20.27 -14.87 12.84
CA ASP A 103 -21.60 -14.39 12.43
C ASP A 103 -22.31 -13.65 13.59
N ARG A 104 -23.46 -13.03 13.32
CA ARG A 104 -24.19 -12.24 14.32
C ARG A 104 -24.77 -13.14 15.42
N GLU A 105 -25.13 -14.37 15.08
CA GLU A 105 -25.70 -15.36 15.99
C GLU A 105 -24.70 -15.85 17.04
N SER A 106 -23.39 -15.78 16.73
CA SER A 106 -22.32 -16.12 17.67
C SER A 106 -22.09 -15.08 18.78
N LEU A 107 -22.68 -13.88 18.68
CA LEU A 107 -22.53 -12.81 19.67
C LEU A 107 -23.43 -13.06 20.88
N THR A 108 -22.89 -12.88 22.09
CA THR A 108 -23.68 -13.01 23.33
C THR A 108 -24.15 -11.66 23.86
N LEU A 109 -23.47 -10.57 23.50
CA LEU A 109 -23.84 -9.20 23.83
C LEU A 109 -24.43 -8.48 22.60
N ASN A 110 -25.43 -7.62 22.84
CA ASN A 110 -25.86 -6.64 21.84
C ASN A 110 -24.90 -5.42 21.81
N VAL A 111 -25.07 -4.50 20.86
CA VAL A 111 -24.16 -3.35 20.67
C VAL A 111 -24.10 -2.45 21.88
N GLU A 112 -25.27 -2.15 22.44
CA GLU A 112 -25.40 -1.23 23.56
C GLU A 112 -24.76 -1.83 24.79
N GLU A 113 -24.98 -3.12 25.05
CA GLU A 113 -24.35 -3.89 26.12
C GLU A 113 -22.83 -4.00 25.92
N ALA A 114 -22.35 -4.29 24.71
CA ALA A 114 -20.93 -4.38 24.41
C ALA A 114 -20.25 -3.01 24.54
N LEU A 115 -20.90 -1.94 24.08
CA LEU A 115 -20.41 -0.57 24.19
C LEU A 115 -20.38 -0.09 25.64
N LEU A 116 -21.45 -0.31 26.41
CA LEU A 116 -21.50 -0.04 27.84
C LEU A 116 -20.42 -0.83 28.58
N SER A 117 -20.26 -2.12 28.27
CA SER A 117 -19.22 -2.96 28.87
C SER A 117 -17.81 -2.46 28.53
N ILE A 118 -17.57 -1.97 27.32
CA ILE A 118 -16.29 -1.37 26.92
C ILE A 118 -16.03 -0.05 27.66
N LEU A 119 -17.06 0.77 27.84
CA LEU A 119 -16.96 2.05 28.55
C LEU A 119 -16.72 1.81 30.06
N GLU A 120 -17.41 0.83 30.65
CA GLU A 120 -17.38 0.56 32.10
C GLU A 120 -16.18 -0.30 32.53
N VAL A 121 -15.95 -1.45 31.88
CA VAL A 121 -14.92 -2.42 32.28
C VAL A 121 -13.54 -2.01 31.77
N ALA A 122 -13.52 -1.28 30.66
CA ALA A 122 -12.33 -1.10 29.85
C ALA A 122 -11.92 0.39 29.74
N ASN A 123 -12.78 1.31 30.21
CA ASN A 123 -12.58 2.76 30.24
C ASN A 123 -12.09 3.31 28.88
N ILE A 124 -12.58 2.74 27.78
CA ILE A 124 -12.23 3.16 26.42
C ILE A 124 -13.28 4.20 26.00
N PRO A 125 -12.88 5.44 25.68
CA PRO A 125 -13.78 6.39 25.02
C PRO A 125 -14.32 5.80 23.70
N VAL A 126 -15.35 6.41 23.12
CA VAL A 126 -15.81 6.08 21.76
C VAL A 126 -14.85 6.66 20.71
N ASP A 127 -13.56 6.33 20.86
CA ASP A 127 -12.46 6.71 19.98
C ASP A 127 -11.71 5.45 19.55
N GLU A 128 -11.60 5.26 18.24
CA GLU A 128 -11.03 4.05 17.65
C GLU A 128 -9.53 3.90 17.89
N ASN A 129 -8.80 5.02 18.03
CA ASN A 129 -7.38 4.98 18.32
C ASN A 129 -7.13 4.54 19.77
N VAL A 130 -7.94 5.04 20.71
CA VAL A 130 -7.87 4.58 22.11
C VAL A 130 -8.26 3.11 22.22
N PHE A 131 -9.29 2.67 21.49
CA PHE A 131 -9.65 1.26 21.40
C PHE A 131 -8.49 0.43 20.88
N ALA A 132 -7.91 0.81 19.74
CA ALA A 132 -6.84 0.07 19.10
C ALA A 132 -5.59 -0.04 19.98
N SER A 133 -5.17 1.07 20.60
CA SER A 133 -3.99 1.13 21.46
C SER A 133 -4.16 0.24 22.70
N LYS A 134 -5.31 0.32 23.39
CA LYS A 134 -5.60 -0.51 24.57
C LYS A 134 -5.70 -2.00 24.23
N VAL A 135 -6.41 -2.33 23.16
CA VAL A 135 -6.54 -3.73 22.72
C VAL A 135 -5.19 -4.31 22.30
N ASN A 136 -4.33 -3.52 21.64
CA ASN A 136 -2.97 -3.94 21.33
C ASN A 136 -2.18 -4.25 22.60
N ALA A 137 -2.27 -3.41 23.65
CA ALA A 137 -1.62 -3.65 24.93
C ALA A 137 -2.16 -4.92 25.63
N TRP A 138 -3.47 -5.13 25.65
CA TRP A 138 -4.06 -6.35 26.22
C TRP A 138 -3.67 -7.62 25.47
N MET A 139 -3.48 -7.52 24.15
CA MET A 139 -3.05 -8.65 23.32
C MET A 139 -1.61 -9.12 23.64
N GLU A 140 -0.82 -8.32 24.36
CA GLU A 140 0.52 -8.68 24.84
C GLU A 140 0.48 -9.59 26.09
N ASP A 141 -0.58 -9.49 26.90
CA ASP A 141 -0.83 -10.37 28.07
C ASP A 141 -2.28 -10.91 28.06
N LYS A 142 -2.53 -11.87 27.17
CA LYS A 142 -3.87 -12.40 26.92
C LYS A 142 -4.49 -13.11 28.13
N GLU A 143 -3.65 -13.68 28.99
CA GLU A 143 -4.12 -14.41 30.18
C GLU A 143 -4.65 -13.42 31.22
N GLN A 144 -3.94 -12.32 31.45
CA GLN A 144 -4.39 -11.28 32.37
C GLN A 144 -5.67 -10.58 31.89
N TYR A 145 -5.80 -10.34 30.59
CA TYR A 145 -6.88 -9.51 30.02
C TYR A 145 -7.94 -10.31 29.26
N GLU A 146 -8.13 -11.60 29.59
CA GLU A 146 -9.04 -12.49 28.86
C GLU A 146 -10.47 -11.91 28.76
N GLN A 147 -11.02 -11.41 29.87
CA GLN A 147 -12.37 -10.86 29.93
C GLN A 147 -12.51 -9.59 29.06
N GLN A 148 -11.54 -8.68 29.14
CA GLN A 148 -11.52 -7.45 28.35
C GLN A 148 -11.40 -7.75 26.85
N LEU A 149 -10.56 -8.72 26.49
CA LEU A 149 -10.39 -9.15 25.10
C LEU A 149 -11.63 -9.84 24.54
N ASP A 150 -12.37 -10.61 25.35
CA ASP A 150 -13.64 -11.20 24.94
C ASP A 150 -14.69 -10.13 24.62
N ILE A 151 -14.91 -9.20 25.55
CA ILE A 151 -15.86 -8.08 25.38
C ILE A 151 -15.49 -7.24 24.15
N ALA A 152 -14.20 -6.87 24.02
CA ALA A 152 -13.71 -6.11 22.88
C ALA A 152 -13.87 -6.87 21.56
N ALA A 153 -13.75 -8.21 21.57
CA ALA A 153 -13.90 -9.04 20.39
C ALA A 153 -15.36 -9.11 19.95
N GLN A 154 -16.30 -9.23 20.90
CA GLN A 154 -17.73 -9.19 20.61
C GLN A 154 -18.15 -7.85 20.00
N TYR A 155 -17.68 -6.73 20.58
CA TYR A 155 -17.92 -5.40 20.00
C TYR A 155 -17.34 -5.27 18.60
N ALA A 156 -16.08 -5.65 18.40
CA ALA A 156 -15.43 -5.57 17.10
C ALA A 156 -16.16 -6.42 16.04
N ALA A 157 -16.54 -7.65 16.39
CA ALA A 157 -17.30 -8.53 15.52
C ALA A 157 -18.69 -7.96 15.20
N HIS A 158 -19.38 -7.40 16.20
CA HIS A 158 -20.63 -6.69 15.98
C HIS A 158 -20.47 -5.55 14.96
N MET A 159 -19.48 -4.67 15.17
CA MET A 159 -19.24 -3.52 14.29
C MET A 159 -18.93 -3.94 12.85
N VAL A 160 -18.19 -5.03 12.67
CA VAL A 160 -17.93 -5.63 11.36
C VAL A 160 -19.23 -6.13 10.72
N HIS A 161 -20.00 -6.97 11.44
CA HIS A 161 -21.23 -7.57 10.93
C HIS A 161 -22.35 -6.56 10.68
N SER A 162 -22.30 -5.42 11.35
CA SER A 162 -23.22 -4.29 11.15
C SER A 162 -22.81 -3.35 10.01
N GLY A 163 -21.68 -3.63 9.34
CA GLY A 163 -21.24 -2.87 8.17
C GLY A 163 -20.70 -1.48 8.53
N SER A 164 -19.96 -1.39 9.65
CA SER A 164 -19.33 -0.14 10.07
C SER A 164 -18.52 0.51 8.94
N LYS A 165 -18.59 1.85 8.86
CA LYS A 165 -17.80 2.66 7.93
C LYS A 165 -16.37 2.92 8.42
N SER A 166 -16.08 2.56 9.67
CA SER A 166 -14.75 2.62 10.26
C SER A 166 -13.77 1.73 9.52
N ILE A 167 -12.54 2.21 9.33
CA ILE A 167 -11.46 1.41 8.76
C ILE A 167 -11.11 0.25 9.69
N LEU A 168 -11.12 0.46 11.01
CA LEU A 168 -10.75 -0.55 12.00
C LEU A 168 -11.62 -1.81 11.88
N PHE A 169 -12.92 -1.62 11.62
CA PHE A 169 -13.92 -2.70 11.55
C PHE A 169 -14.29 -3.13 10.13
N GLN A 170 -13.57 -2.66 9.10
CA GLN A 170 -13.75 -3.14 7.73
C GLN A 170 -12.83 -4.32 7.44
N VAL A 171 -13.40 -5.50 7.18
CA VAL A 171 -12.60 -6.69 6.82
C VAL A 171 -12.71 -7.00 5.33
N PRO A 172 -11.66 -7.57 4.70
CA PRO A 172 -11.72 -8.05 3.33
C PRO A 172 -12.85 -9.06 3.17
N GLN A 173 -13.72 -8.81 2.20
CA GLN A 173 -14.86 -9.67 1.90
C GLN A 173 -14.39 -10.92 1.15
N LYS A 174 -15.19 -11.99 1.24
CA LYS A 174 -15.02 -13.16 0.38
C LYS A 174 -15.22 -12.76 -1.08
N TYR A 175 -14.39 -13.31 -1.97
CA TYR A 175 -14.52 -13.06 -3.40
C TYR A 175 -15.47 -14.10 -4.01
N GLU A 176 -16.51 -13.62 -4.70
CA GLU A 176 -17.53 -14.45 -5.37
C GLU A 176 -17.64 -14.00 -6.83
N ALA A 177 -17.08 -14.80 -7.74
CA ALA A 177 -16.95 -14.42 -9.15
C ALA A 177 -18.31 -14.27 -9.84
N GLU A 178 -19.32 -14.96 -9.35
CA GLU A 178 -20.70 -14.96 -9.85
C GLU A 178 -21.53 -13.80 -9.28
N ASN A 179 -21.01 -13.04 -8.31
CA ASN A 179 -21.73 -11.99 -7.59
C ASN A 179 -20.87 -10.73 -7.36
N LEU A 180 -20.28 -10.21 -8.44
CA LEU A 180 -19.35 -9.05 -8.37
C LEU A 180 -20.05 -7.70 -8.22
N ILE A 181 -21.34 -7.62 -8.55
CA ILE A 181 -22.12 -6.38 -8.50
C ILE A 181 -23.32 -6.62 -7.58
N PRO A 182 -23.41 -5.93 -6.43
CA PRO A 182 -24.58 -6.03 -5.58
C PRO A 182 -25.81 -5.47 -6.30
N VAL A 183 -26.87 -6.26 -6.33
CA VAL A 183 -28.14 -5.92 -6.98
C VAL A 183 -29.31 -6.01 -6.02
N ASP A 184 -30.31 -5.16 -6.23
CA ASP A 184 -31.63 -5.27 -5.61
C ASP A 184 -32.63 -5.82 -6.66
N ARG A 185 -33.71 -6.45 -6.21
CA ARG A 185 -34.87 -6.74 -7.05
C ARG A 185 -35.91 -5.65 -6.85
N ALA A 186 -36.39 -5.07 -7.94
CA ALA A 186 -37.47 -4.09 -7.92
C ALA A 186 -38.62 -4.56 -8.82
N CYS A 187 -39.83 -4.14 -8.50
CA CYS A 187 -41.02 -4.39 -9.31
C CYS A 187 -41.58 -3.03 -9.75
N PHE A 188 -41.68 -2.82 -11.06
CA PHE A 188 -42.25 -1.59 -11.63
C PHE A 188 -43.75 -1.76 -11.94
N ASP A 189 -44.47 -0.64 -12.02
CA ASP A 189 -45.88 -0.59 -12.44
C ASP A 189 -46.03 -1.38 -13.74
N ASN A 190 -46.74 -2.53 -13.65
CA ASN A 190 -46.92 -3.63 -14.63
C ASN A 190 -46.41 -5.02 -14.17
N ASN A 191 -46.02 -5.21 -12.90
CA ASN A 191 -45.57 -6.50 -12.35
C ASN A 191 -44.34 -7.08 -13.06
N ILE A 192 -43.46 -6.21 -13.56
CA ILE A 192 -42.21 -6.64 -14.19
C ILE A 192 -41.12 -6.64 -13.12
N ASP A 193 -40.67 -7.84 -12.76
CA ASP A 193 -39.50 -8.01 -11.91
C ASP A 193 -38.23 -7.62 -12.68
N VAL A 194 -37.52 -6.62 -12.15
CA VAL A 194 -36.25 -6.16 -12.68
C VAL A 194 -35.14 -6.35 -11.65
N THR A 195 -33.92 -6.54 -12.15
CA THR A 195 -32.71 -6.47 -11.34
C THR A 195 -32.10 -5.09 -11.52
N VAL A 196 -31.94 -4.35 -10.42
CA VAL A 196 -31.35 -3.01 -10.42
C VAL A 196 -30.09 -3.00 -9.59
N ALA A 197 -29.18 -2.06 -9.86
CA ALA A 197 -28.04 -1.85 -8.98
C ALA A 197 -28.53 -1.53 -7.57
N LYS A 198 -27.82 -2.04 -6.55
CA LYS A 198 -28.19 -1.82 -5.16
C LYS A 198 -28.33 -0.32 -4.87
N SER A 199 -29.51 0.09 -4.46
CA SER A 199 -29.92 1.50 -4.36
C SER A 199 -28.96 2.35 -3.52
N CYS A 200 -28.48 1.83 -2.39
CA CYS A 200 -27.52 2.51 -1.52
C CYS A 200 -26.09 2.63 -2.09
N LEU A 201 -25.80 1.99 -3.24
CA LEU A 201 -24.52 2.08 -3.95
C LEU A 201 -24.59 2.96 -5.20
N ILE A 202 -25.80 3.36 -5.63
CA ILE A 202 -25.97 4.26 -6.76
C ILE A 202 -25.46 5.64 -6.35
N LYS A 203 -24.42 6.11 -7.03
CA LYS A 203 -23.89 7.47 -6.89
C LYS A 203 -24.30 8.28 -8.12
N GLU A 204 -24.89 9.44 -7.91
CA GLU A 204 -25.10 10.39 -8.99
C GLU A 204 -23.73 10.90 -9.48
N ARG A 205 -23.51 10.83 -10.79
CA ARG A 205 -22.28 11.36 -11.40
C ARG A 205 -22.56 12.77 -11.91
N THR A 206 -21.99 13.76 -11.23
CA THR A 206 -21.98 15.15 -11.69
C THR A 206 -20.56 15.55 -12.14
N GLY A 207 -20.41 15.94 -13.41
CA GLY A 207 -19.13 16.38 -13.97
C GLY A 207 -18.11 15.27 -14.27
N PHE A 208 -16.83 15.66 -14.33
CA PHE A 208 -15.71 14.83 -14.79
C PHE A 208 -14.70 14.45 -13.68
N ASN A 209 -15.02 14.73 -12.42
CA ASN A 209 -14.16 14.36 -11.30
C ASN A 209 -14.04 12.82 -11.16
N ILE A 210 -12.91 12.37 -10.62
CA ILE A 210 -12.68 10.96 -10.31
C ILE A 210 -13.69 10.52 -9.24
N ALA A 211 -14.46 9.47 -9.52
CA ALA A 211 -15.57 9.04 -8.66
C ALA A 211 -15.11 8.46 -7.31
N ASN A 212 -13.94 7.82 -7.28
CA ASN A 212 -13.35 7.23 -6.08
C ASN A 212 -11.84 7.52 -6.07
N PRO A 213 -11.42 8.75 -5.71
CA PRO A 213 -10.00 9.08 -5.65
C PRO A 213 -9.31 8.25 -4.55
N PRO A 214 -8.00 7.98 -4.69
CA PRO A 214 -7.20 7.39 -3.62
C PRO A 214 -7.27 8.27 -2.37
N SER A 215 -7.21 7.63 -1.20
CA SER A 215 -7.12 8.33 0.08
C SER A 215 -6.07 7.66 0.95
N ALA A 216 -5.44 8.44 1.84
CA ALA A 216 -4.44 7.93 2.79
C ALA A 216 -4.97 6.72 3.57
N ASN A 217 -6.14 6.90 4.16
CA ASN A 217 -6.88 5.90 4.91
C ASN A 217 -7.06 4.57 4.17
N LYS A 218 -7.50 4.62 2.90
CA LYS A 218 -7.70 3.42 2.08
C LYS A 218 -6.37 2.80 1.68
N ALA A 219 -5.44 3.59 1.17
CA ALA A 219 -4.16 3.10 0.67
C ALA A 219 -3.30 2.48 1.79
N LEU A 220 -3.18 3.15 2.94
CA LEU A 220 -2.41 2.63 4.08
C LEU A 220 -3.06 1.37 4.67
N ASN A 221 -4.40 1.30 4.70
CA ASN A 221 -5.09 0.06 5.07
C ASN A 221 -4.70 -1.12 4.15
N GLU A 222 -4.67 -0.89 2.84
CA GLU A 222 -4.27 -1.91 1.85
C GLU A 222 -2.78 -2.29 1.96
N VAL A 223 -1.92 -1.32 2.27
CA VAL A 223 -0.49 -1.54 2.56
C VAL A 223 -0.34 -2.50 3.75
N HIS A 224 -1.06 -2.28 4.85
CA HIS A 224 -1.00 -3.14 6.04
C HIS A 224 -1.79 -4.45 5.89
N TYR A 225 -2.72 -4.53 4.95
CA TYR A 225 -3.37 -5.78 4.56
C TYR A 225 -2.43 -6.69 3.75
N CYS A 226 -1.55 -6.13 2.93
CA CYS A 226 -0.55 -6.88 2.19
C CYS A 226 0.32 -7.77 3.11
N ILE A 227 0.63 -9.00 2.68
CA ILE A 227 1.49 -9.94 3.42
C ILE A 227 2.96 -9.90 3.00
N LEU A 228 3.32 -9.00 2.09
CA LEU A 228 4.70 -8.75 1.66
C LEU A 228 5.37 -10.01 1.05
N CYS A 229 4.78 -10.55 -0.01
CA CYS A 229 5.14 -11.84 -0.61
C CYS A 229 6.59 -11.96 -1.14
N HIS A 230 7.30 -10.85 -1.39
CA HIS A 230 8.72 -10.92 -1.83
C HIS A 230 9.60 -11.66 -0.81
N LYS A 231 9.28 -11.56 0.49
CA LYS A 231 9.99 -12.28 1.58
C LYS A 231 9.94 -13.80 1.42
N GLN A 232 8.94 -14.30 0.70
CA GLN A 232 8.75 -15.72 0.40
C GLN A 232 9.06 -16.06 -1.06
N LYS A 233 9.58 -15.09 -1.84
CA LYS A 233 9.83 -15.21 -3.29
C LYS A 233 8.57 -15.64 -4.08
N ARG A 234 7.39 -15.19 -3.65
CA ARG A 234 6.06 -15.54 -4.22
C ARG A 234 5.21 -14.30 -4.51
N ASP A 235 5.84 -13.25 -5.01
CA ASP A 235 5.26 -11.96 -5.40
C ASP A 235 4.43 -12.05 -6.69
N SER A 236 3.35 -12.83 -6.65
CA SER A 236 2.49 -13.08 -7.82
C SER A 236 1.82 -11.82 -8.39
N CYS A 237 1.62 -10.78 -7.58
CA CYS A 237 1.15 -9.48 -8.05
C CYS A 237 2.13 -8.80 -9.02
N SER A 238 3.43 -9.10 -8.93
CA SER A 238 4.46 -8.60 -9.85
C SER A 238 4.75 -9.62 -10.95
N LYS A 239 5.01 -10.88 -10.58
CA LYS A 239 5.52 -11.92 -11.49
C LYS A 239 4.44 -12.80 -12.15
N GLY A 240 3.20 -12.66 -11.71
CA GLY A 240 2.10 -13.53 -12.10
C GLY A 240 1.91 -14.74 -11.18
N MET A 241 0.73 -15.34 -11.27
CA MET A 241 0.38 -16.53 -10.51
C MET A 241 0.51 -17.77 -11.40
N VAL A 242 1.47 -18.63 -11.08
CA VAL A 242 1.74 -19.87 -11.82
C VAL A 242 1.30 -21.13 -11.06
N ASP A 243 1.19 -22.25 -11.77
CA ASP A 243 1.00 -23.59 -11.19
C ASP A 243 2.33 -24.28 -10.85
N LYS A 244 2.29 -25.60 -10.60
CA LYS A 244 3.50 -26.37 -10.25
C LYS A 244 4.40 -26.65 -11.47
N GLN A 245 3.89 -26.39 -12.67
CA GLN A 245 4.55 -26.56 -13.96
C GLN A 245 4.98 -25.20 -14.55
N ASP A 246 4.96 -24.13 -13.74
CA ASP A 246 5.26 -22.75 -14.13
C ASP A 246 4.34 -22.18 -15.22
N ILE A 247 3.13 -22.74 -15.39
CA ILE A 247 2.12 -22.22 -16.32
C ILE A 247 1.28 -21.16 -15.62
N VAL A 248 1.10 -20.01 -16.28
CA VAL A 248 0.26 -18.91 -15.76
C VAL A 248 -1.18 -19.37 -15.61
N LYS A 249 -1.74 -19.23 -14.41
CA LYS A 249 -3.11 -19.61 -14.10
C LYS A 249 -4.11 -18.60 -14.63
N ALA A 250 -5.30 -19.09 -14.97
CA ALA A 250 -6.48 -18.26 -15.20
C ALA A 250 -7.27 -18.04 -13.91
N SER A 251 -7.86 -16.86 -13.79
CA SER A 251 -8.87 -16.55 -12.77
C SER A 251 -10.17 -17.33 -13.03
N PRO A 252 -11.13 -17.37 -12.07
CA PRO A 252 -12.45 -17.98 -12.29
C PRO A 252 -13.18 -17.45 -13.53
N LEU A 253 -12.93 -16.19 -13.91
CA LEU A 253 -13.45 -15.53 -15.10
C LEU A 253 -12.65 -15.83 -16.39
N GLN A 254 -11.77 -16.84 -16.38
CA GLN A 254 -10.94 -17.27 -17.51
C GLN A 254 -9.91 -16.23 -18.00
N VAL A 255 -9.62 -15.19 -17.21
CA VAL A 255 -8.59 -14.20 -17.55
C VAL A 255 -7.26 -14.58 -16.90
N LEU A 256 -6.17 -14.61 -17.68
CA LEU A 256 -4.82 -14.96 -17.22
C LEU A 256 -4.32 -14.01 -16.12
N MET A 257 -3.69 -14.57 -15.08
CA MET A 257 -3.17 -13.85 -13.92
C MET A 257 -1.67 -13.61 -14.06
N THR A 258 -1.30 -12.80 -15.04
CA THR A 258 0.10 -12.50 -15.42
C THR A 258 0.84 -11.60 -14.45
N GLY A 259 0.14 -10.94 -13.53
CA GLY A 259 0.73 -9.91 -12.66
C GLY A 259 0.97 -8.60 -13.39
N CYS A 260 1.73 -7.70 -12.77
CA CYS A 260 2.09 -6.41 -13.35
C CYS A 260 2.85 -6.60 -14.68
N PRO A 261 2.38 -6.04 -15.81
CA PRO A 261 3.09 -6.14 -17.09
C PRO A 261 4.52 -5.58 -17.06
N LEU A 262 4.77 -4.59 -16.20
CA LEU A 262 6.08 -3.96 -16.01
C LEU A 262 6.91 -4.64 -14.90
N LYS A 263 6.37 -5.65 -14.23
CA LYS A 263 7.00 -6.36 -13.10
C LYS A 263 7.45 -5.41 -11.99
N VAL A 264 6.67 -4.36 -11.72
CA VAL A 264 6.90 -3.42 -10.62
C VAL A 264 7.14 -4.19 -9.32
N LYS A 265 8.14 -3.77 -8.54
CA LYS A 265 8.47 -4.30 -7.21
C LYS A 265 7.45 -3.90 -6.15
N ILE A 266 6.21 -4.36 -6.34
CA ILE A 266 5.02 -3.99 -5.55
C ILE A 266 5.19 -4.33 -4.09
N SER A 267 5.77 -5.50 -3.79
CA SER A 267 5.82 -5.98 -2.42
C SER A 267 6.88 -5.26 -1.59
N GLU A 268 7.97 -4.84 -2.22
CA GLU A 268 9.05 -4.01 -1.68
C GLU A 268 8.53 -2.58 -1.48
N THR A 269 7.82 -2.04 -2.47
CA THR A 269 7.14 -0.74 -2.39
C THR A 269 6.19 -0.69 -1.19
N ASN A 270 5.32 -1.70 -1.04
CA ASN A 270 4.38 -1.76 0.08
C ASN A 270 5.09 -1.93 1.43
N LEU A 271 6.22 -2.65 1.49
CA LEU A 271 7.02 -2.74 2.71
C LEU A 271 7.52 -1.37 3.13
N LEU A 272 8.19 -0.64 2.22
CA LEU A 272 8.72 0.70 2.50
C LEU A 272 7.59 1.66 2.91
N LYS A 273 6.45 1.61 2.20
CA LYS A 273 5.30 2.44 2.58
C LYS A 273 4.73 2.08 3.95
N SER A 274 4.72 0.79 4.33
CA SER A 274 4.26 0.33 5.66
C SER A 274 5.15 0.81 6.81
N GLN A 275 6.40 1.16 6.50
CA GLN A 275 7.38 1.71 7.44
C GLN A 275 7.28 3.25 7.55
N GLY A 276 6.35 3.88 6.83
CA GLY A 276 6.14 5.33 6.87
C GLY A 276 7.04 6.12 5.92
N LEU A 277 7.79 5.46 5.02
CA LEU A 277 8.57 6.14 3.99
C LEU A 277 7.64 6.80 2.96
N VAL A 278 8.02 7.97 2.48
CA VAL A 278 7.21 8.80 1.58
C VAL A 278 7.82 8.82 0.18
N LEU A 279 9.12 9.07 0.08
CA LEU A 279 9.83 9.29 -1.20
C LEU A 279 10.26 7.99 -1.85
N SER A 280 10.91 7.11 -1.08
CA SER A 280 11.55 5.92 -1.62
C SER A 280 10.59 4.87 -2.19
N PRO A 281 9.34 4.68 -1.69
CA PRO A 281 8.38 3.84 -2.37
C PRO A 281 8.13 4.30 -3.82
N LEU A 282 8.10 5.61 -4.08
CA LEU A 282 7.98 6.13 -5.46
C LEU A 282 9.24 5.84 -6.28
N ALA A 283 10.43 5.97 -5.70
CA ALA A 283 11.66 5.61 -6.38
C ALA A 283 11.68 4.13 -6.79
N VAL A 284 11.21 3.22 -5.92
CA VAL A 284 11.10 1.78 -6.24
C VAL A 284 10.12 1.53 -7.37
N ILE A 285 8.94 2.18 -7.37
CA ILE A 285 7.99 2.10 -8.49
C ILE A 285 8.64 2.59 -9.79
N ALA A 286 9.33 3.72 -9.74
CA ALA A 286 9.94 4.36 -10.91
C ALA A 286 11.09 3.56 -11.54
N VAL A 287 11.68 2.58 -10.82
CA VAL A 287 12.66 1.65 -11.42
C VAL A 287 12.05 0.89 -12.60
N ASP A 288 10.81 0.43 -12.45
CA ASP A 288 10.13 -0.41 -13.43
C ASP A 288 9.06 0.37 -14.22
N ASN A 289 8.49 1.42 -13.62
CA ASN A 289 7.42 2.22 -14.19
C ASN A 289 7.65 3.72 -13.97
N PRO A 290 8.52 4.37 -14.78
CA PRO A 290 8.72 5.81 -14.71
C PRO A 290 7.46 6.60 -15.07
N MET A 291 6.47 5.96 -15.70
CA MET A 291 5.18 6.57 -16.10
C MET A 291 4.05 6.28 -15.11
N CYS A 292 4.35 6.02 -13.83
CA CYS A 292 3.35 5.67 -12.82
C CYS A 292 2.25 6.72 -12.62
N ALA A 293 2.46 7.96 -13.07
CA ALA A 293 1.42 8.99 -13.17
C ALA A 293 0.21 8.60 -14.03
N LEU A 294 0.40 7.73 -15.03
CA LEU A 294 -0.67 7.26 -15.91
C LEU A 294 -1.31 5.96 -15.44
N THR A 295 -0.64 5.19 -14.58
CA THR A 295 -1.11 3.89 -14.09
C THR A 295 -1.84 4.03 -12.75
N GLY A 296 -1.73 3.03 -11.88
CA GLY A 296 -2.45 2.97 -10.62
C GLY A 296 -3.97 2.85 -10.81
N HIS A 297 -4.74 3.42 -9.89
CA HIS A 297 -6.20 3.33 -9.84
C HIS A 297 -6.92 3.87 -11.09
N ARG A 298 -6.18 4.57 -11.96
CA ARG A 298 -6.70 5.23 -13.16
C ARG A 298 -7.02 4.21 -14.26
N ILE A 299 -6.10 3.29 -14.56
CA ILE A 299 -6.21 2.39 -15.71
C ILE A 299 -5.77 0.93 -15.48
N CYS A 300 -5.12 0.59 -14.36
CA CYS A 300 -4.52 -0.74 -14.18
C CYS A 300 -5.14 -1.54 -13.04
N ASN A 301 -5.23 -2.88 -13.18
CA ASN A 301 -5.68 -3.78 -12.11
C ASN A 301 -5.06 -5.20 -12.12
N ASP A 302 -4.13 -5.51 -13.04
CA ASP A 302 -3.61 -6.88 -13.20
C ASP A 302 -2.85 -7.41 -11.97
N CYS A 303 -2.18 -6.50 -11.25
CA CYS A 303 -1.49 -6.82 -10.00
C CYS A 303 -2.46 -7.30 -8.91
N SER A 304 -3.63 -6.66 -8.77
CA SER A 304 -4.68 -7.09 -7.84
C SER A 304 -5.29 -8.42 -8.27
N ARG A 305 -5.52 -8.62 -9.57
CA ARG A 305 -6.06 -9.89 -10.11
C ARG A 305 -5.14 -11.08 -9.82
N ALA A 306 -3.83 -10.90 -9.94
CA ALA A 306 -2.83 -11.93 -9.66
C ALA A 306 -2.39 -12.01 -8.18
N CYS A 307 -2.99 -11.21 -7.29
CA CYS A 307 -2.68 -11.24 -5.85
C CYS A 307 -2.83 -12.65 -5.27
N ILE A 308 -2.06 -13.02 -4.25
CA ILE A 308 -2.20 -14.36 -3.64
C ILE A 308 -3.59 -14.59 -3.02
N TYR A 309 -4.32 -13.52 -2.70
CA TYR A 309 -5.70 -13.56 -2.25
C TYR A 309 -6.66 -13.83 -3.41
N GLN A 310 -6.99 -15.12 -3.59
CA GLN A 310 -7.88 -15.60 -4.65
C GLN A 310 -9.28 -16.01 -4.16
N LYS A 311 -9.48 -16.11 -2.84
CA LYS A 311 -10.77 -16.46 -2.20
C LYS A 311 -11.40 -15.29 -1.43
N GLN A 312 -10.71 -14.17 -1.39
CA GLN A 312 -11.11 -12.94 -0.71
C GLN A 312 -10.64 -11.74 -1.53
N GLN A 313 -11.13 -10.55 -1.19
CA GLN A 313 -10.76 -9.32 -1.87
C GLN A 313 -9.23 -9.19 -1.96
N PRO A 314 -8.67 -9.01 -3.17
CA PRO A 314 -7.25 -8.81 -3.33
C PRO A 314 -6.81 -7.45 -2.77
N VAL A 315 -5.50 -7.29 -2.56
CA VAL A 315 -4.94 -5.99 -2.22
C VAL A 315 -5.17 -5.01 -3.38
N ASP A 316 -5.69 -3.82 -3.08
CA ASP A 316 -5.89 -2.73 -4.05
C ASP A 316 -4.57 -1.99 -4.29
N VAL A 317 -3.62 -2.69 -4.91
CA VAL A 317 -2.31 -2.17 -5.32
C VAL A 317 -2.42 -0.89 -6.17
N PRO A 318 -3.37 -0.78 -7.13
CA PRO A 318 -3.53 0.44 -7.92
C PRO A 318 -3.80 1.69 -7.08
N SER A 319 -4.63 1.58 -6.03
CA SER A 319 -4.88 2.68 -5.09
C SER A 319 -3.63 3.03 -4.28
N ILE A 320 -2.83 2.04 -3.86
CA ILE A 320 -1.56 2.26 -3.14
C ILE A 320 -0.56 3.00 -4.02
N GLU A 321 -0.34 2.53 -5.25
CA GLU A 321 0.59 3.15 -6.22
C GLU A 321 0.23 4.63 -6.45
N SER A 322 -1.06 4.90 -6.63
CA SER A 322 -1.55 6.26 -6.86
C SER A 322 -1.38 7.15 -5.64
N TYR A 323 -1.69 6.64 -4.44
CA TYR A 323 -1.49 7.39 -3.21
C TYR A 323 -0.02 7.68 -2.94
N ILE A 324 0.90 6.76 -3.26
CA ILE A 324 2.35 7.00 -3.15
C ILE A 324 2.77 8.16 -4.05
N LEU A 325 2.35 8.14 -5.32
CA LEU A 325 2.62 9.25 -6.23
C LEU A 325 2.03 10.57 -5.70
N ASP A 326 0.75 10.57 -5.34
CA ASP A 326 0.06 11.77 -4.85
C ASP A 326 0.73 12.30 -3.57
N SER A 327 1.23 11.41 -2.69
CA SER A 327 1.97 11.82 -1.47
C SER A 327 3.22 12.61 -1.82
N VAL A 328 3.97 12.20 -2.85
CA VAL A 328 5.20 12.91 -3.26
C VAL A 328 4.86 14.20 -4.02
N LEU A 329 3.89 14.17 -4.93
CA LEU A 329 3.52 15.35 -5.73
C LEU A 329 2.95 16.50 -4.88
N ASN A 330 2.42 16.19 -3.69
CA ASN A 330 1.93 17.20 -2.75
C ASN A 330 3.04 17.78 -1.84
N LEU A 331 4.28 17.29 -1.91
CA LEU A 331 5.41 17.90 -1.21
C LEU A 331 5.93 19.13 -1.95
N PRO A 332 6.61 20.06 -1.25
CA PRO A 332 7.49 21.02 -1.92
C PRO A 332 8.46 20.27 -2.84
N TYR A 333 8.60 20.78 -4.05
CA TYR A 333 9.42 20.16 -5.10
C TYR A 333 8.98 18.75 -5.53
N GLY A 334 7.72 18.35 -5.26
CA GLY A 334 7.22 17.01 -5.57
C GLY A 334 7.36 16.63 -7.05
N PHE A 335 7.12 17.58 -7.94
CA PHE A 335 7.34 17.40 -9.38
C PHE A 335 8.82 17.16 -9.70
N GLU A 336 9.72 17.98 -9.16
CA GLU A 336 11.15 17.89 -9.36
C GLU A 336 11.72 16.57 -8.82
N ILE A 337 11.22 16.10 -7.67
CA ILE A 337 11.60 14.81 -7.08
C ILE A 337 11.16 13.66 -7.99
N TYR A 338 9.91 13.65 -8.44
CA TYR A 338 9.43 12.61 -9.36
C TYR A 338 10.18 12.66 -10.70
N SER A 339 10.38 13.86 -11.26
CA SER A 339 11.18 14.07 -12.47
C SER A 339 12.63 13.63 -12.29
N LEU A 340 13.20 13.81 -11.11
CA LEU A 340 14.53 13.33 -10.77
C LEU A 340 14.55 11.80 -10.80
N PHE A 341 13.64 11.11 -10.12
CA PHE A 341 13.58 9.63 -10.11
C PHE A 341 13.38 8.97 -11.48
N THR A 342 12.82 9.69 -12.46
CA THR A 342 12.69 9.18 -13.83
C THR A 342 13.96 9.32 -14.67
N ARG A 343 14.90 10.18 -14.26
CA ARG A 343 16.16 10.46 -14.98
C ARG A 343 17.39 9.94 -14.24
N TRP A 344 17.34 9.94 -12.92
CA TRP A 344 18.31 9.35 -12.02
C TRP A 344 17.59 8.52 -10.96
N ASN A 345 17.86 7.23 -10.94
CA ASN A 345 17.32 6.33 -9.92
C ASN A 345 18.41 5.40 -9.41
N PRO A 346 18.93 5.63 -8.20
CA PRO A 346 20.04 4.83 -7.69
C PRO A 346 19.61 3.42 -7.24
N LEU A 347 18.30 3.13 -7.26
CA LEU A 347 17.74 1.79 -7.03
C LEU A 347 17.64 0.96 -8.32
N SER A 348 17.94 1.57 -9.48
CA SER A 348 18.13 0.87 -10.74
C SER A 348 19.59 0.41 -10.86
N PHE A 349 19.82 -0.77 -11.43
CA PHE A 349 21.16 -1.33 -11.63
C PHE A 349 21.63 -1.30 -13.09
N THR A 350 20.73 -0.98 -14.03
CA THR A 350 21.03 -0.97 -15.47
C THR A 350 20.83 0.40 -16.11
N ASN A 351 19.83 1.17 -15.65
CA ASN A 351 19.49 2.49 -16.19
C ASN A 351 19.54 3.52 -15.05
N ILE A 352 20.73 3.79 -14.54
CA ILE A 352 20.95 4.74 -13.43
C ILE A 352 20.87 6.18 -13.91
N LEU A 353 21.40 6.46 -15.10
CA LEU A 353 21.47 7.78 -15.71
C LEU A 353 20.87 7.72 -17.13
N PRO A 354 20.46 8.87 -17.70
CA PRO A 354 20.04 8.93 -19.09
C PRO A 354 21.22 8.53 -20.00
N LYS A 355 20.91 7.86 -21.10
CA LYS A 355 21.92 7.61 -22.14
C LYS A 355 22.34 8.93 -22.76
N GLU A 356 23.59 8.98 -23.23
CA GLU A 356 24.08 10.12 -24.00
C GLU A 356 23.14 10.40 -25.19
N PRO A 357 22.84 11.67 -25.50
CA PRO A 357 22.04 12.02 -26.65
C PRO A 357 22.63 11.39 -27.91
N THR A 358 21.80 10.67 -28.65
CA THR A 358 22.17 10.30 -30.00
C THR A 358 21.82 11.49 -30.90
N ASP A 359 22.67 11.89 -31.84
CA ASP A 359 22.38 12.92 -32.86
C ASP A 359 21.23 12.52 -33.82
N LYS A 360 20.45 11.50 -33.46
CA LYS A 360 19.29 11.02 -34.19
C LYS A 360 18.05 11.80 -33.73
N THR A 361 17.39 12.41 -34.69
CA THR A 361 16.05 12.97 -34.50
C THR A 361 15.03 11.84 -34.49
N PHE A 362 14.24 11.75 -33.42
CA PHE A 362 13.06 10.89 -33.37
C PHE A 362 11.83 11.76 -33.64
N LEU A 363 10.97 11.33 -34.58
CA LEU A 363 9.72 11.99 -34.95
C LEU A 363 8.53 11.37 -34.21
#